data_AF-X0UND0-F1
#
_entry.id   AF-X0UND0-F1
#
_cell.length_a   1.000
_cell.length_b   1.000
_cell.length_c   1.000
_cell.angle_alpha   90.00
_cell.angle_beta   90.00
_cell.angle_gamma   90.00
#
_symmetry.space_group_name_H-M   'P 1'
#
loop_
_entity.id
_entity.type
_entity.pdbx_description
1 polymer ?
#
loop_
_entity_poly.entity_id
_entity_poly.type
_entity_poly.pdbx_seq_one_letter_code
_entity_poly.pdbx_strand_id
1 'polypeptide(L)' 'VYPVRLEEVEGNIDPGEIRRVVSYVEEFRLQVETGERFVVRGNLEEVETRKGSFHQITLSYGREYFDQILKPTGA' A
#
# COMPACT_ATOMS: atom_id res chain seq x y z
N VAL A 1 -1.70 -2.38 9.79
CA VAL A 1 -0.47 -2.66 9.02
C VAL A 1 -0.65 -4.02 8.38
N TYR A 2 -0.55 -4.12 7.06
CA TYR A 2 -0.88 -5.32 6.30
C TYR A 2 0.31 -5.71 5.40
N PRO A 3 0.98 -6.84 5.64
CA PRO A 3 2.02 -7.35 4.74
C PRO A 3 1.41 -7.69 3.37
N VAL A 4 2.16 -7.43 2.30
CA VAL A 4 1.71 -7.70 0.94
C VAL A 4 2.81 -8.39 0.15
N ARG A 5 2.41 -9.16 -0.86
CA ARG A 5 3.33 -9.60 -1.92
C ARG A 5 3.09 -8.70 -3.11
N LEU A 6 4.13 -8.01 -3.56
CA LEU A 6 4.07 -7.19 -4.76
C LEU A 6 4.09 -8.09 -6.01
N GLU A 7 3.22 -7.78 -6.97
CA GLU A 7 3.21 -8.42 -8.29
C GLU A 7 3.67 -7.44 -9.37
N GLU A 8 3.10 -6.24 -9.36
CA GLU A 8 3.38 -5.19 -10.33
C GLU A 8 3.37 -3.81 -9.62
N VAL A 9 4.14 -2.87 -10.15
CA VAL A 9 4.17 -1.47 -9.67
C VAL A 9 4.25 -0.54 -10.88
N GLU A 10 3.48 0.54 -10.84
CA GLU A 10 3.58 1.62 -11.82
C GLU A 10 4.46 2.74 -11.24
N GLY A 11 5.56 3.07 -11.93
CA GLY A 11 6.50 4.11 -11.53
C GLY A 11 7.96 3.65 -11.52
N ASN A 12 8.87 4.56 -11.19
CA ASN A 12 10.30 4.26 -11.10
C ASN A 12 10.69 3.94 -9.65
N ILE A 13 10.18 2.83 -9.14
CA ILE A 13 10.43 2.33 -7.77
C ILE A 13 10.92 0.90 -7.89
N ASP A 14 11.95 0.53 -7.14
CA ASP A 14 12.37 -0.88 -7.06
C ASP A 14 11.24 -1.70 -6.40
N PRO A 15 10.63 -2.65 -7.13
CA PRO A 15 9.55 -3.49 -6.60
C PRO A 15 9.96 -4.23 -5.32
N GLY A 16 11.25 -4.57 -5.17
CA GLY A 16 11.76 -5.34 -4.03
C GLY A 16 11.66 -4.62 -2.67
N GLU A 17 11.36 -3.33 -2.66
CA GLU A 17 11.39 -2.52 -1.44
C GLU A 17 10.03 -2.27 -0.80
N ILE A 18 8.91 -2.46 -1.52
CA ILE A 18 7.57 -2.25 -0.96
C ILE A 18 7.15 -3.49 -0.15
N ARG A 19 7.04 -3.34 1.18
CA ARG A 19 6.79 -4.49 2.08
C ARG A 19 5.38 -4.60 2.64
N ARG A 20 4.65 -3.48 2.68
CA ARG A 20 3.37 -3.42 3.38
C ARG A 20 2.50 -2.25 2.93
N VAL A 21 1.21 -2.39 3.21
CA VAL A 21 0.23 -1.31 3.14
C VAL A 21 -0.19 -0.94 4.58
N VAL A 22 -0.34 0.36 4.84
CA VAL A 22 -0.86 0.87 6.11
C VAL A 22 -2.05 1.78 5.80
N SER A 23 -3.20 1.51 6.41
CA SER A 23 -4.34 2.43 6.33
C SER A 23 -4.60 3.10 7.66
N TYR A 24 -4.60 4.42 7.65
CA TYR A 24 -5.13 5.28 8.70
C TYR A 24 -6.57 5.72 8.43
N VAL A 25 -7.08 5.42 7.23
CA VAL A 25 -8.44 5.72 6.78
C VAL A 25 -9.32 4.49 7.05
N GLU A 26 -10.40 4.66 7.82
CA GLU A 26 -11.27 3.54 8.22
C GLU A 26 -12.01 2.93 7.03
N GLU A 27 -12.38 3.75 6.04
CA GLU A 27 -13.16 3.36 4.86
C GLU A 27 -12.49 2.29 3.99
N PHE A 28 -11.15 2.22 4.02
CA PHE A 28 -10.38 1.20 3.29
C PHE A 28 -10.17 -0.09 4.08
N ARG A 29 -10.46 -0.11 5.38
CA ARG A 29 -10.29 -1.32 6.18
C ARG A 29 -11.33 -2.36 5.75
N LEU A 30 -10.92 -3.63 5.72
CA LEU A 30 -11.76 -4.79 5.36
C LEU A 30 -12.25 -4.84 3.90
N GLN A 31 -11.76 -3.98 3.00
CA GLN A 31 -12.11 -4.06 1.57
C GLN A 31 -11.41 -5.21 0.83
N VAL A 32 -10.37 -5.78 1.44
CA VAL A 32 -9.56 -6.85 0.87
C VAL A 32 -9.24 -7.87 1.97
N GLU A 33 -9.36 -9.13 1.63
CA GLU A 33 -9.07 -10.27 2.49
C GLU A 33 -7.72 -10.92 2.17
N THR A 34 -7.23 -11.74 3.11
CA THR A 34 -5.96 -12.46 2.92
C THR A 34 -6.09 -13.45 1.76
N GLY A 35 -5.19 -13.35 0.79
CA GLY A 35 -5.16 -14.21 -0.39
C GLY A 35 -5.79 -13.58 -1.64
N GLU A 36 -6.47 -12.44 -1.50
CA GLU A 36 -7.00 -11.71 -2.64
C GLU A 36 -5.92 -10.89 -3.35
N ARG A 37 -6.08 -10.77 -4.67
CA ARG A 37 -5.32 -9.81 -5.49
C ARG A 37 -6.08 -8.50 -5.51
N PHE A 38 -5.34 -7.39 -5.43
CA PHE A 38 -5.93 -6.06 -5.39
C PHE A 38 -4.99 -5.03 -5.99
N VAL A 39 -5.56 -3.89 -6.38
CA VAL A 39 -4.83 -2.68 -6.78
C VAL A 39 -4.91 -1.69 -5.64
N VAL A 40 -3.78 -1.03 -5.34
CA VAL A 40 -3.70 0.03 -4.34
C VAL A 40 -2.97 1.24 -4.89
N ARG A 41 -3.50 2.43 -4.61
CA ARG A 41 -2.83 3.73 -4.83
C ARG A 41 -2.87 4.51 -3.53
N GLY A 42 -1.70 4.92 -3.07
CA GLY A 42 -1.53 5.70 -1.85
C GLY A 42 -0.20 6.44 -1.85
N ASN A 43 0.17 6.99 -0.71
CA ASN A 43 1.44 7.67 -0.54
C ASN A 43 2.56 6.64 -0.44
N LEU A 44 3.59 6.79 -1.27
CA LEU A 44 4.84 6.03 -1.10
C LEU A 44 5.65 6.69 0.01
N GLU A 45 5.98 5.92 1.05
CA GLU A 45 6.80 6.38 2.17
C GLU A 45 8.03 5.48 2.32
N GLU A 46 9.20 6.08 2.50
CA GLU A 46 10.39 5.39 2.98
C GLU A 46 10.36 5.30 4.50
N VAL A 47 10.53 4.08 5.04
CA VAL A 47 10.56 3.81 6.47
C VAL A 47 11.98 3.47 6.87
N GLU A 48 12.62 4.38 7.59
CA GLU A 48 13.95 4.16 8.14
C GLU A 48 13.88 3.39 9.48
N THR A 49 14.70 2.35 9.61
CA THR A 49 14.86 1.60 10.85
C THR A 49 16.33 1.41 11.19
N ARG A 50 16.63 0.98 12.41
CA ARG A 50 18.00 0.60 12.81
C ARG A 50 18.59 -0.54 11.97
N LYS A 51 17.77 -1.30 11.23
CA LYS A 51 18.19 -2.46 10.42
C LYS A 51 18.24 -2.15 8.91
N GLY A 52 18.01 -0.89 8.52
CA GLY A 52 17.88 -0.46 7.12
C GLY A 52 16.54 0.21 6.84
N SER A 53 16.34 0.63 5.59
CA SER A 53 15.08 1.21 5.12
C SER A 53 14.26 0.24 4.26
N PHE A 54 12.99 0.55 4.10
CA PHE A 54 12.08 -0.13 3.17
C PHE A 54 10.94 0.82 2.80
N HIS A 55 10.21 0.52 1.73
CA HIS A 55 9.07 1.30 1.29
C HIS A 55 7.74 0.72 1.77
N GLN A 56 6.78 1.59 2.03
CA GLN A 56 5.39 1.22 2.28
C GLN A 56 4.43 2.11 1.48
N ILE A 57 3.22 1.60 1.27
CA ILE A 57 2.12 2.40 0.75
C ILE A 57 1.22 2.78 1.93
N THR A 58 0.96 4.08 2.10
CA THR A 58 0.13 4.62 3.18
C THR A 58 -1.15 5.24 2.62
N LEU A 59 -2.28 4.79 3.14
CA LEU A 59 -3.59 5.41 2.93
C LEU A 59 -3.88 6.31 4.14
N SER A 60 -3.88 7.62 3.93
CA SER A 60 -3.98 8.62 5.01
C SER A 60 -4.83 9.81 4.61
N TYR A 61 -5.43 10.47 5.61
CA TYR A 61 -6.09 11.74 5.40
C TYR A 61 -5.06 12.82 5.04
N GLY A 62 -5.22 13.46 3.90
CA GLY A 62 -4.25 14.41 3.35
C GLY A 62 -4.69 14.96 1.99
N ARG A 63 -3.78 15.68 1.32
CA ARG A 63 -4.07 16.35 0.04
C ARG A 63 -4.54 15.38 -1.06
N GLU A 64 -3.89 14.21 -1.14
CA GLU A 64 -4.17 13.17 -2.13
C GLU A 64 -5.22 12.16 -1.66
N TYR A 65 -5.97 12.46 -0.58
CA TYR A 65 -6.94 11.53 0.02
C TYR A 65 -7.97 11.01 -1.00
N PHE A 66 -8.52 11.90 -1.82
CA PHE A 66 -9.55 11.55 -2.80
C PHE A 66 -9.02 10.76 -4.00
N ASP A 67 -7.70 10.75 -4.21
CA ASP A 67 -7.04 10.00 -5.28
C ASP A 67 -6.58 8.60 -4.84
N GLN A 68 -6.78 8.25 -3.56
CA GLN A 68 -6.43 6.94 -3.02
C GLN A 68 -7.38 5.86 -3.50
N ILE A 69 -6.83 4.67 -3.73
CA ILE A 69 -7.57 3.51 -4.24
C ILE A 69 -7.16 2.28 -3.43
N LEU A 70 -8.14 1.47 -3.06
CA LEU A 70 -7.95 0.07 -2.67
C LEU A 70 -9.10 -0.73 -3.31
N LYS A 71 -8.80 -1.66 -4.20
CA LYS A 71 -9.83 -2.43 -4.91
C LYS A 71 -9.39 -3.88 -5.16
N PRO A 72 -10.16 -4.89 -4.76
CA PRO A 72 -9.91 -6.27 -5.18
C PRO A 72 -10.06 -6.39 -6.70
N THR A 73 -9.20 -7.19 -7.35
CA THR A 73 -9.21 -7.41 -8.80
C THR A 73 -9.88 -8.72 -9.20
N GLY A 74 -10.29 -9.53 -8.23
CA GLY A 74 -11.08 -10.74 -8.44
C GLY A 74 -12.55 -10.50 -8.05
N ALA A 75 -13.46 -10.79 -8.96
CA ALA A 75 -14.86 -11.12 -8.68
C ALA A 75 -15.11 -12.52 -9.23
#